data_AF-A0A2W7BZU5-F1
#
_entry.id   AF-A0A2W7BZU5-F1
#
_cell.length_a   1.000
_cell.length_b   1.000
_cell.length_c   1.000
_cell.angle_alpha   90.00
_cell.angle_beta   90.00
_cell.angle_gamma   90.00
#
_symmetry.space_group_name_H-M   'P 1'
#
loop_
_entity.id
_entity.type
_entity.pdbx_description
1 polymer ?
#
loop_
_entity_poly.entity_id
_entity_poly.type
_entity_poly.pdbx_seq_one_letter_code
_entity_poly.pdbx_strand_id
1 'polypeptide(L)'
;MEATGATAGAVFGDIPDATWYKALLAGDSGVFTDVLSRISVDVSDMQDVQIVSDAVDGYNPMHDLAYAFGNALDRLLQSTKPGRKQLCSAAVPNVPGVVEVEIQLDSAARARKMAAVKAYTPLADEARQILNRDPQCFDRELLISQHFDWDAPWTPEWERIGKERVANKLYDRCITYRENVQPVAQQLMSESDRNHVSRKVGRLHSRA
;
A
#
# COMPACT_ATOMS: atom_id res chain seq x y z
N MET A 1 -4.85 17.94 -0.26
CA MET A 1 -3.39 17.89 -0.51
C MET A 1 -2.71 19.23 -0.23
N GLU A 2 -3.19 20.35 -0.76
CA GLU A 2 -2.52 21.66 -0.56
C GLU A 2 -2.36 22.06 0.91
N ALA A 3 -3.38 21.81 1.74
CA ALA A 3 -3.34 22.12 3.18
C ALA A 3 -2.35 21.27 4.01
N THR A 4 -1.75 20.24 3.43
CA THR A 4 -0.78 19.35 4.10
C THR A 4 0.64 19.47 3.55
N GLY A 5 0.88 20.35 2.57
CA GLY A 5 2.16 20.44 1.86
C GLY A 5 2.49 19.21 1.01
N ALA A 6 1.51 18.35 0.75
CA ALA A 6 1.69 17.13 -0.04
C ALA A 6 1.57 17.44 -1.54
N THR A 7 2.38 16.76 -2.35
CA THR A 7 2.32 16.81 -3.81
C THR A 7 1.81 15.48 -4.34
N ALA A 8 0.85 15.52 -5.27
CA ALA A 8 0.39 14.32 -5.96
C ALA A 8 1.48 13.77 -6.88
N GLY A 9 1.73 12.47 -6.80
CA GLY A 9 2.52 11.75 -7.80
C GLY A 9 1.72 11.46 -9.08
N ALA A 10 2.39 10.92 -10.08
CA ALA A 10 1.89 10.68 -11.43
C ALA A 10 0.64 9.77 -11.50
N VAL A 11 0.35 9.00 -10.46
CA VAL A 11 -0.77 8.02 -10.42
C VAL A 11 -1.95 8.53 -9.57
N PHE A 12 -1.76 9.60 -8.79
CA PHE A 12 -2.78 10.08 -7.86
C PHE A 12 -4.04 10.55 -8.60
N GLY A 13 -5.17 9.85 -8.36
CA GLY A 13 -6.46 10.17 -8.98
C GLY A 13 -6.60 9.79 -10.47
N ASP A 14 -5.59 9.17 -11.06
CA ASP A 14 -5.56 8.82 -12.49
C ASP A 14 -6.41 7.57 -12.82
N ILE A 15 -6.44 6.61 -11.90
CA ILE A 15 -7.11 5.31 -12.11
C ILE A 15 -8.28 5.16 -11.12
N PRO A 16 -9.53 5.05 -11.60
CA PRO A 16 -10.68 4.78 -10.74
C PRO A 16 -10.60 3.41 -10.07
N ASP A 17 -11.14 3.29 -8.85
CA ASP A 17 -11.24 2.03 -8.10
C ASP A 17 -11.80 0.86 -8.93
N ALA A 18 -12.87 1.12 -9.70
CA ALA A 18 -13.47 0.10 -10.55
C ALA A 18 -12.49 -0.50 -11.58
N THR A 19 -11.55 0.31 -12.08
CA THR A 19 -10.51 -0.15 -13.00
C THR A 19 -9.49 -1.04 -12.29
N TRP A 20 -9.09 -0.68 -11.06
CA TRP A 20 -8.22 -1.50 -10.23
C TRP A 20 -8.81 -2.89 -9.96
N TYR A 21 -10.06 -2.93 -9.47
CA TYR A 21 -10.73 -4.19 -9.18
C TYR A 21 -10.97 -5.03 -10.44
N LYS A 22 -11.26 -4.39 -11.57
CA LYS A 22 -11.40 -5.10 -12.85
C LYS A 22 -10.09 -5.73 -13.30
N ALA A 23 -8.97 -4.99 -13.21
CA ALA A 23 -7.64 -5.52 -13.53
C ALA A 23 -7.28 -6.70 -12.62
N LEU A 24 -7.55 -6.57 -11.32
CA LEU A 24 -7.30 -7.63 -10.34
C LEU A 24 -8.14 -8.91 -10.62
N LEU A 25 -9.42 -8.76 -10.93
CA LEU A 25 -10.31 -9.86 -11.31
C LEU A 25 -9.91 -10.53 -12.64
N ALA A 26 -9.32 -9.76 -13.55
CA ALA A 26 -8.82 -10.24 -14.83
C ALA A 26 -7.42 -10.88 -14.73
N GLY A 27 -6.73 -10.72 -13.60
CA GLY A 27 -5.33 -11.13 -13.46
C GLY A 27 -4.39 -10.30 -14.34
N ASP A 28 -4.78 -9.07 -14.68
CA ASP A 28 -3.99 -8.18 -15.52
C ASP A 28 -2.90 -7.49 -14.69
N SER A 29 -1.81 -8.22 -14.44
CA SER A 29 -0.64 -7.69 -13.73
C SER A 29 0.04 -6.53 -14.48
N GLY A 30 -0.23 -6.36 -15.78
CA GLY A 30 0.36 -5.30 -16.61
C GLY A 30 0.03 -3.90 -16.08
N VAL A 31 -1.23 -3.67 -15.71
CA VAL A 31 -1.70 -2.42 -15.09
C VAL A 31 -0.91 -2.08 -13.83
N PHE A 32 -0.65 -3.09 -12.98
CA PHE A 32 0.09 -2.89 -11.73
C PHE A 32 1.57 -2.61 -11.99
N THR A 33 2.20 -3.32 -12.94
CA THR A 33 3.60 -3.07 -13.29
C THR A 33 3.83 -1.70 -13.94
N ASP A 34 2.88 -1.22 -14.74
CA ASP A 34 2.91 0.14 -15.30
C ASP A 34 2.87 1.19 -14.18
N VAL A 35 1.97 1.02 -13.22
CA VAL A 35 1.87 1.91 -12.06
C VAL A 35 3.15 1.92 -11.22
N LEU A 36 3.74 0.75 -10.96
CA LEU A 36 5.03 0.67 -10.26
C LEU A 36 6.11 1.45 -11.01
N SER A 37 6.16 1.33 -12.35
CA SER A 37 7.10 2.07 -13.18
C SER A 37 6.91 3.58 -13.05
N ARG A 38 5.67 4.07 -13.16
CA ARG A 38 5.34 5.48 -13.02
C ARG A 38 5.72 6.05 -11.65
N ILE A 39 5.38 5.34 -10.57
CA ILE A 39 5.79 5.72 -9.21
C ILE A 39 7.32 5.74 -9.09
N SER A 40 8.02 4.76 -9.67
CA SER A 40 9.48 4.70 -9.61
C SER A 40 10.16 5.89 -10.31
N VAL A 41 9.55 6.42 -11.37
CA VAL A 41 10.02 7.63 -12.05
C VAL A 41 9.89 8.85 -11.14
N ASP A 42 8.74 9.03 -10.48
CA ASP A 42 8.49 10.18 -9.60
C ASP A 42 9.55 10.33 -8.49
N VAL A 43 10.06 9.21 -7.97
CA VAL A 43 11.00 9.20 -6.83
C VAL A 43 12.46 8.97 -7.24
N SER A 44 12.76 8.81 -8.54
CA SER A 44 14.07 8.37 -9.03
C SER A 44 15.21 9.34 -8.72
N ASP A 45 14.94 10.65 -8.79
CA ASP A 45 15.93 11.71 -8.56
C ASP A 45 16.00 12.16 -7.09
N MET A 46 15.09 11.67 -6.24
CA MET A 46 15.04 12.03 -4.83
C MET A 46 16.20 11.39 -4.04
N GLN A 47 16.59 12.05 -2.95
CA GLN A 47 17.55 11.53 -1.97
C GLN A 47 16.81 11.27 -0.65
N ASP A 48 17.27 10.27 0.10
CA ASP A 48 16.75 9.93 1.44
C ASP A 48 15.22 9.71 1.52
N VAL A 49 14.67 9.00 0.54
CA VAL A 49 13.23 8.68 0.48
C VAL A 49 12.86 7.68 1.57
N GLN A 50 11.82 8.00 2.35
CA GLN A 50 11.11 7.05 3.21
C GLN A 50 9.82 6.64 2.51
N ILE A 51 9.68 5.34 2.22
CA ILE A 51 8.42 4.80 1.70
C ILE A 51 7.51 4.46 2.87
N VAL A 52 6.26 4.92 2.77
CA VAL A 52 5.16 4.53 3.67
C VAL A 52 4.00 4.03 2.81
N SER A 53 3.49 2.84 3.11
CA SER A 53 2.31 2.25 2.46
C SER A 53 1.29 1.76 3.49
N ASP A 54 0.17 1.21 3.04
CA ASP A 54 -0.63 0.34 3.90
C ASP A 54 0.16 -0.93 4.28
N ALA A 55 -0.18 -1.49 5.44
CA ALA A 55 0.26 -2.81 5.87
C ALA A 55 -0.58 -3.90 5.21
N VAL A 56 -0.03 -5.11 5.12
CA VAL A 56 -0.83 -6.31 4.85
C VAL A 56 -1.61 -6.64 6.13
N ASP A 57 -2.91 -6.41 6.10
CA ASP A 57 -3.77 -6.52 7.26
C ASP A 57 -5.10 -7.25 7.00
N GLY A 58 -5.36 -7.61 5.73
CA GLY A 58 -6.53 -8.38 5.34
C GLY A 58 -7.83 -7.59 5.38
N TYR A 59 -7.77 -6.25 5.49
CA TYR A 59 -8.94 -5.37 5.43
C TYR A 59 -9.42 -5.12 3.99
N ASN A 60 -8.50 -4.88 3.05
CA ASN A 60 -8.81 -4.60 1.65
C ASN A 60 -7.70 -5.13 0.72
N PRO A 61 -8.02 -5.85 -0.38
CA PRO A 61 -7.00 -6.39 -1.28
C PRO A 61 -6.09 -5.31 -1.88
N MET A 62 -6.60 -4.08 -2.10
CA MET A 62 -5.78 -2.98 -2.62
C MET A 62 -4.83 -2.39 -1.57
N HIS A 63 -5.19 -2.42 -0.29
CA HIS A 63 -4.27 -2.04 0.80
C HIS A 63 -3.13 -3.05 0.92
N ASP A 64 -3.46 -4.34 0.89
CA ASP A 64 -2.45 -5.40 0.89
C ASP A 64 -1.53 -5.29 -0.34
N LEU A 65 -2.06 -4.92 -1.51
CA LEU A 65 -1.23 -4.64 -2.70
C LEU A 65 -0.41 -3.35 -2.58
N ALA A 66 -0.86 -2.34 -1.83
CA ALA A 66 -0.06 -1.14 -1.57
C ALA A 66 1.23 -1.50 -0.80
N TYR A 67 1.17 -2.47 0.11
CA TYR A 67 2.37 -3.04 0.71
C TYR A 67 3.31 -3.64 -0.34
N ALA A 68 2.79 -4.43 -1.29
CA ALA A 68 3.59 -5.03 -2.37
C ALA A 68 4.25 -3.96 -3.25
N PHE A 69 3.53 -2.89 -3.61
CA PHE A 69 4.11 -1.74 -4.30
C PHE A 69 5.25 -1.10 -3.52
N GLY A 70 5.02 -0.83 -2.22
CA GLY A 70 6.05 -0.25 -1.36
C GLY A 70 7.29 -1.14 -1.26
N ASN A 71 7.11 -2.46 -1.18
CA ASN A 71 8.23 -3.40 -1.07
C ASN A 71 9.02 -3.48 -2.38
N ALA A 72 8.32 -3.51 -3.52
CA ALA A 72 8.95 -3.51 -4.84
C ALA A 72 9.73 -2.21 -5.07
N LEU A 73 9.14 -1.07 -4.68
CA LEU A 73 9.78 0.24 -4.80
C LEU A 73 11.01 0.36 -3.89
N ASP A 74 10.94 -0.11 -2.65
CA ASP A 74 12.07 -0.14 -1.72
C ASP A 74 13.25 -0.94 -2.32
N ARG A 75 12.98 -2.14 -2.87
CA ARG A 75 14.00 -2.93 -3.59
C ARG A 75 14.60 -2.21 -4.80
N LEU A 76 13.76 -1.54 -5.60
CA LEU A 76 14.21 -0.75 -6.75
C LEU A 76 15.11 0.41 -6.32
N LEU A 77 14.79 1.12 -5.24
CA LEU A 77 15.59 2.23 -4.72
C LEU A 77 16.89 1.74 -4.07
N GLN A 78 16.84 0.66 -3.27
CA GLN A 78 18.00 0.03 -2.66
C GLN A 78 19.05 -0.42 -3.69
N SER A 79 18.64 -0.75 -4.92
CA SER A 79 19.56 -1.04 -6.02
C SER A 79 20.46 0.13 -6.41
N THR A 80 20.03 1.36 -6.14
CA THR A 80 20.70 2.58 -6.57
C THR A 80 21.47 3.28 -5.45
N LYS A 81 20.94 3.25 -4.22
CA LYS A 81 21.46 3.89 -3.01
C LYS A 81 20.96 3.10 -1.79
N PRO A 82 21.67 3.04 -0.64
CA PRO A 82 21.10 2.46 0.59
C PRO A 82 19.83 3.23 0.99
N GLY A 83 18.66 2.63 0.74
CA GLY A 83 17.36 3.19 1.10
C GLY A 83 16.99 2.88 2.55
N ARG A 84 16.05 3.64 3.11
CA ARG A 84 15.39 3.28 4.37
C ARG A 84 14.41 2.15 4.08
N LYS A 85 14.32 1.17 4.98
CA LYS A 85 13.28 0.13 4.89
C LYS A 85 11.89 0.77 4.74
N GLN A 86 11.04 0.17 3.92
CA GLN A 86 9.62 0.48 3.90
C GLN A 86 9.03 0.41 5.31
N LEU A 87 8.20 1.40 5.63
CA LEU A 87 7.32 1.37 6.80
C LEU A 87 5.86 1.32 6.35
N CYS A 88 4.98 0.88 7.23
CA CYS A 88 3.57 0.66 6.92
C CYS A 88 2.65 1.31 7.95
N SER A 89 1.49 1.77 7.53
CA SER A 89 0.37 2.14 8.40
C SER A 89 -0.70 1.05 8.33
N ALA A 90 -1.25 0.64 9.46
CA ALA A 90 -2.27 -0.40 9.53
C ALA A 90 -3.68 0.22 9.55
N ALA A 91 -4.62 -0.35 8.79
CA ALA A 91 -6.02 0.07 8.82
C ALA A 91 -6.80 -0.57 9.98
N VAL A 92 -6.31 -1.69 10.50
CA VAL A 92 -6.90 -2.42 11.63
C VAL A 92 -5.90 -2.56 12.80
N PRO A 93 -6.37 -2.75 14.05
CA PRO A 93 -5.47 -2.95 15.19
C PRO A 93 -4.79 -4.33 15.17
N ASN A 94 -3.69 -4.45 15.92
CA ASN A 94 -2.96 -5.71 16.15
C ASN A 94 -2.39 -6.37 14.89
N VAL A 95 -2.06 -5.58 13.86
CA VAL A 95 -1.38 -6.08 12.66
C VAL A 95 0.06 -6.51 13.00
N PRO A 96 0.52 -7.68 12.52
CA PRO A 96 1.89 -8.13 12.73
C PRO A 96 2.92 -7.13 12.20
N GLY A 97 3.90 -6.78 13.03
CA GLY A 97 5.00 -5.90 12.68
C GLY A 97 5.70 -5.34 13.92
N VAL A 98 6.82 -4.64 13.69
CA VAL A 98 7.55 -3.92 14.75
C VAL A 98 7.25 -2.43 14.61
N VAL A 99 6.81 -1.78 15.68
CA VAL A 99 6.66 -0.32 15.69
C VAL A 99 8.04 0.33 15.60
N GLU A 100 8.31 1.02 14.49
CA GLU A 100 9.59 1.68 14.23
C GLU A 100 9.51 3.18 14.50
N VAL A 101 8.33 3.75 14.22
CA VAL A 101 8.07 5.18 14.43
C VAL A 101 6.73 5.32 15.13
N GLU A 102 6.76 6.10 16.19
CA GLU A 102 5.57 6.60 16.84
C GLU A 102 5.60 8.13 16.77
N ILE A 103 4.53 8.71 16.27
CA ILE A 103 4.38 10.15 16.15
C ILE A 103 3.24 10.57 17.08
N GLN A 104 3.58 11.30 18.13
CA GLN A 104 2.59 12.01 18.93
C GLN A 104 2.14 13.25 18.18
N LEU A 105 0.85 13.34 17.83
CA LEU A 105 0.30 14.50 17.15
C LEU A 105 0.11 15.65 18.15
N ASP A 106 0.58 16.83 17.76
CA ASP A 106 0.22 18.06 18.45
C ASP A 106 -1.25 18.42 18.20
N SER A 107 -1.75 19.43 18.93
CA SER A 107 -3.14 19.84 18.85
C SER A 107 -3.55 20.30 17.44
N ALA A 108 -2.65 20.93 16.70
CA ALA A 108 -2.92 21.43 15.35
C ALA A 108 -2.97 20.28 14.32
N ALA A 109 -2.04 19.34 14.40
CA ALA A 109 -2.00 18.14 13.55
C ALA A 109 -3.21 17.24 13.82
N ARG A 110 -3.55 17.03 15.10
CA ARG A 110 -4.76 16.30 15.51
C ARG A 110 -6.02 16.97 14.96
N ALA A 111 -6.14 18.29 15.07
CA ALA A 111 -7.28 19.02 14.53
C ALA A 111 -7.42 18.85 13.00
N ARG A 112 -6.30 18.90 12.26
CA ARG A 112 -6.29 18.63 10.81
C ARG A 112 -6.72 17.19 10.49
N LYS A 113 -6.20 16.19 11.22
CA LYS A 113 -6.60 14.78 11.06
C LYS A 113 -8.10 14.60 11.30
N MET A 114 -8.62 15.13 12.40
CA MET A 114 -10.05 15.07 12.71
C MET A 114 -10.92 15.78 11.67
N ALA A 115 -10.48 16.92 11.14
CA ALA A 115 -11.21 17.62 10.09
C ALA A 115 -11.25 16.80 8.79
N ALA A 116 -10.14 16.19 8.39
CA ALA A 116 -10.07 15.32 7.21
C ALA A 116 -10.99 14.11 7.35
N VAL A 117 -10.95 13.44 8.51
CA VAL A 117 -11.84 12.31 8.82
C VAL A 117 -13.32 12.70 8.75
N LYS A 118 -13.69 13.85 9.30
CA LYS A 118 -15.08 14.35 9.26
C LYS A 118 -15.54 14.73 7.85
N ALA A 119 -14.62 15.25 7.03
CA ALA A 119 -14.92 15.63 5.65
C ALA A 119 -15.11 14.41 4.73
N TYR A 120 -14.57 13.25 5.10
CA TYR A 120 -14.72 12.02 4.32
C TYR A 120 -16.07 11.34 4.60
N THR A 121 -17.12 11.86 3.95
CA THR A 121 -18.51 11.41 4.15
C THR A 121 -18.71 9.89 4.03
N PRO A 122 -18.08 9.17 3.07
CA PRO A 122 -18.30 7.73 2.93
C PRO A 122 -17.93 6.88 4.15
N LEU A 123 -16.94 7.29 4.95
CA LEU A 123 -16.53 6.56 6.18
C LEU A 123 -16.79 7.37 7.45
N ALA A 124 -17.57 8.45 7.37
CA ALA A 124 -17.77 9.36 8.50
C ALA A 124 -18.45 8.68 9.70
N ASP A 125 -19.28 7.66 9.46
CA ASP A 125 -19.94 6.88 10.52
C ASP A 125 -18.98 5.89 11.18
N GLU A 126 -18.18 5.16 10.40
CA GLU A 126 -17.16 4.23 10.91
C GLU A 126 -16.12 4.97 11.75
N ALA A 127 -15.63 6.11 11.24
CA ALA A 127 -14.68 6.93 11.96
C ALA A 127 -15.26 7.53 13.26
N ARG A 128 -16.56 7.87 13.27
CA ARG A 128 -17.27 8.29 14.49
C ARG A 128 -17.34 7.15 15.51
N GLN A 129 -17.61 5.93 15.08
CA GLN A 129 -17.65 4.76 15.98
C GLN A 129 -16.29 4.46 16.60
N ILE A 130 -15.20 4.54 15.81
CA ILE A 130 -13.84 4.38 16.32
C ILE A 130 -13.53 5.46 17.36
N LEU A 131 -13.85 6.73 17.07
CA LEU A 131 -13.62 7.84 18.00
C LEU A 131 -14.43 7.73 19.30
N ASN A 132 -15.66 7.22 19.23
CA ASN A 132 -16.49 7.01 20.42
C ASN A 132 -15.93 5.90 21.31
N ARG A 133 -15.32 4.87 20.71
CA ARG A 133 -14.70 3.76 21.43
C ARG A 133 -13.34 4.14 22.02
N ASP A 134 -12.57 4.94 21.29
CA ASP A 134 -11.26 5.44 21.70
C ASP A 134 -11.11 6.92 21.29
N PRO A 135 -11.39 7.86 22.20
CA PRO A 135 -11.25 9.30 21.95
C PRO A 135 -9.82 9.75 21.61
N GLN A 136 -8.82 8.91 21.92
CA GLN A 136 -7.40 9.19 21.74
C GLN A 136 -6.83 8.49 20.49
N CYS A 137 -7.64 7.77 19.72
CA CYS A 137 -7.20 7.04 18.51
C CYS A 137 -6.55 7.94 17.44
N PHE A 138 -6.81 9.25 17.50
CA PHE A 138 -6.22 10.25 16.61
C PHE A 138 -5.09 11.07 17.24
N ASP A 139 -4.63 10.70 18.43
CA ASP A 139 -3.54 11.41 19.10
C ASP A 139 -2.18 10.93 18.62
N ARG A 140 -2.09 9.74 18.03
CA ARG A 140 -0.84 9.11 17.60
C ARG A 140 -0.95 8.55 16.18
N GLU A 141 0.19 8.47 15.51
CA GLU A 141 0.41 7.66 14.31
C GLU A 141 1.50 6.63 14.60
N LEU A 142 1.28 5.41 14.12
CA LEU A 142 2.26 4.33 14.22
C LEU A 142 2.68 3.91 12.82
N LEU A 143 3.99 3.84 12.59
CA LEU A 143 4.55 3.23 11.40
C LEU A 143 5.32 1.97 11.80
N ILE A 144 4.94 0.85 11.19
CA ILE A 144 5.51 -0.46 11.48
C ILE A 144 6.44 -0.92 10.36
N SER A 145 7.50 -1.64 10.69
CA SER A 145 8.15 -2.53 9.74
C SER A 145 7.40 -3.86 9.74
N GLN A 146 7.08 -4.37 8.56
CA GLN A 146 6.35 -5.62 8.38
C GLN A 146 7.07 -6.48 7.36
N HIS A 147 7.09 -7.79 7.61
CA HIS A 147 7.48 -8.80 6.64
C HIS A 147 6.25 -9.67 6.35
N PHE A 148 5.95 -9.85 5.07
CA PHE A 148 4.86 -10.70 4.61
C PHE A 148 5.35 -11.69 3.55
N ASP A 149 5.06 -12.96 3.75
CA ASP A 149 5.39 -14.04 2.82
C ASP A 149 4.21 -14.25 1.85
N TRP A 150 4.35 -13.72 0.63
CA TRP A 150 3.35 -13.84 -0.43
C TRP A 150 3.19 -15.27 -0.97
N ASP A 151 4.08 -16.21 -0.65
CA ASP A 151 3.96 -17.62 -1.08
C ASP A 151 3.17 -18.46 -0.08
N ALA A 152 3.06 -17.98 1.16
CA ALA A 152 2.32 -18.65 2.21
C ALA A 152 0.81 -18.71 1.88
N PRO A 153 0.13 -19.84 2.17
CA PRO A 153 -1.33 -19.90 2.12
C PRO A 153 -1.94 -18.91 3.12
N TRP A 154 -2.84 -18.07 2.64
CA TRP A 154 -3.54 -17.10 3.48
C TRP A 154 -4.99 -16.95 3.02
N THR A 155 -5.87 -16.57 3.95
CA THR A 155 -7.27 -16.26 3.67
C THR A 155 -7.62 -14.99 4.45
N PRO A 156 -7.54 -13.82 3.81
CA PRO A 156 -7.84 -12.54 4.44
C PRO A 156 -9.34 -12.37 4.70
N GLU A 157 -9.66 -11.46 5.61
CA GLU A 157 -11.04 -11.16 5.99
C GLU A 157 -11.83 -10.57 4.81
N TRP A 158 -11.20 -9.75 3.96
CA TRP A 158 -11.83 -9.26 2.73
C TRP A 158 -12.23 -10.38 1.76
N GLU A 159 -11.49 -11.49 1.71
CA GLU A 159 -11.84 -12.64 0.87
C GLU A 159 -13.04 -13.38 1.45
N ARG A 160 -13.05 -13.57 2.78
CA ARG A 160 -14.17 -14.21 3.48
C ARG A 160 -15.47 -13.43 3.26
N ILE A 161 -15.43 -12.11 3.45
CA ILE A 161 -16.57 -11.20 3.22
C ILE A 161 -16.97 -11.21 1.74
N GLY A 162 -16.00 -11.20 0.82
CA GLY A 162 -16.25 -11.27 -0.61
C GLY A 162 -17.03 -12.54 -1.01
N LYS A 163 -16.63 -13.71 -0.48
CA LYS A 163 -17.32 -14.99 -0.72
C LYS A 163 -18.75 -14.96 -0.19
N GLU A 164 -18.97 -14.39 0.99
CA GLU A 164 -20.30 -14.23 1.58
C GLU A 164 -21.19 -13.33 0.70
N ARG A 165 -20.65 -12.23 0.17
CA ARG A 165 -21.39 -11.33 -0.72
C ARG A 165 -21.76 -11.99 -2.06
N VAL A 166 -20.90 -12.86 -2.60
CA VAL A 166 -21.22 -13.67 -3.79
C VAL A 166 -22.31 -14.70 -3.48
N ALA A 167 -22.23 -15.39 -2.34
CA ALA A 167 -23.28 -16.33 -1.91
C ALA A 167 -24.65 -15.62 -1.76
N ASN A 168 -24.63 -14.35 -1.31
CA ASN A 168 -25.80 -13.49 -1.20
C ASN A 168 -26.20 -12.79 -2.52
N LYS A 169 -25.58 -13.14 -3.65
CA LYS A 169 -25.85 -12.60 -5.00
C LYS A 169 -25.68 -11.08 -5.12
N LEU A 170 -24.84 -10.48 -4.28
CA LEU A 170 -24.50 -9.06 -4.38
C LEU A 170 -23.42 -8.80 -5.44
N TYR A 171 -22.58 -9.81 -5.72
CA TYR A 171 -21.56 -9.79 -6.76
C TYR A 171 -21.49 -11.15 -7.46
N ASP A 172 -21.07 -11.14 -8.72
CA ASP A 172 -20.95 -12.37 -9.52
C ASP A 172 -19.70 -13.18 -9.17
N ARG A 173 -18.63 -12.50 -8.75
CA ARG A 173 -17.31 -13.10 -8.51
C ARG A 173 -16.64 -12.49 -7.29
N CYS A 174 -15.89 -13.32 -6.57
CA CYS A 174 -15.06 -12.91 -5.44
C CYS A 174 -13.63 -12.73 -5.93
N ILE A 175 -12.97 -11.66 -5.47
CA ILE A 175 -11.50 -11.57 -5.52
C ILE A 175 -10.96 -12.53 -4.46
N THR A 176 -9.98 -13.35 -4.82
CA THR A 176 -9.31 -14.24 -3.86
C THR A 176 -7.83 -13.92 -3.78
N TYR A 177 -7.24 -14.22 -2.63
CA TYR A 177 -5.82 -14.08 -2.41
C TYR A 177 -5.04 -14.89 -3.44
N ARG A 178 -5.35 -16.19 -3.54
CA ARG A 178 -4.62 -17.12 -4.39
C ARG A 178 -4.72 -16.82 -5.88
N GLU A 179 -5.92 -16.49 -6.38
CA GLU A 179 -6.13 -16.38 -7.83
C GLU A 179 -5.91 -14.96 -8.36
N ASN A 180 -6.05 -13.94 -7.51
CA ASN A 180 -6.02 -12.55 -7.95
C ASN A 180 -4.86 -11.75 -7.34
N VAL A 181 -4.70 -11.78 -6.01
CA VAL A 181 -3.75 -10.90 -5.31
C VAL A 181 -2.32 -11.44 -5.35
N GLN A 182 -2.12 -12.71 -5.00
CA GLN A 182 -0.81 -13.36 -4.94
C GLN A 182 -0.04 -13.25 -6.28
N PRO A 183 -0.64 -13.53 -7.45
CA PRO A 183 0.07 -13.40 -8.72
C PRO A 183 0.54 -11.97 -9.03
N VAL A 184 -0.27 -10.96 -8.66
CA VAL A 184 0.08 -9.56 -8.85
C VAL A 184 1.24 -9.17 -7.92
N ALA A 185 1.17 -9.54 -6.64
CA ALA A 185 2.24 -9.27 -5.68
C ALA A 185 3.57 -9.92 -6.12
N GLN A 186 3.53 -11.19 -6.56
CA GLN A 186 4.69 -11.91 -7.10
C GLN A 186 5.26 -11.25 -8.35
N GLN A 187 4.41 -10.75 -9.27
CA GLN A 187 4.87 -10.03 -10.45
C GLN A 187 5.59 -8.73 -10.06
N LEU A 188 5.04 -7.95 -9.12
CA LEU A 188 5.67 -6.72 -8.62
C LEU A 188 7.05 -7.00 -8.02
N MET A 189 7.19 -8.06 -7.24
CA MET A 189 8.49 -8.48 -6.69
C MET A 189 9.46 -8.85 -7.81
N SER A 190 9.00 -9.63 -8.80
CA SER A 190 9.83 -10.07 -9.92
C SER A 190 10.33 -8.91 -10.80
N GLU A 191 9.53 -7.86 -11.01
CA GLU A 191 9.96 -6.66 -11.74
C GLU A 191 11.09 -5.92 -11.02
N SER A 192 11.04 -5.87 -9.68
CA SER A 192 12.08 -5.24 -8.89
C SER A 192 13.43 -5.97 -9.03
N ASP A 193 13.39 -7.30 -9.10
CA ASP A 193 14.57 -8.14 -9.27
C ASP A 193 15.17 -8.04 -10.67
N ARG A 194 14.34 -8.05 -11.74
CA ARG A 194 14.79 -7.91 -13.14
C ARG A 194 15.52 -6.58 -13.39
N ASN A 195 14.96 -5.50 -12.86
CA ASN A 195 15.56 -4.17 -13.00
C ASN A 195 16.84 -4.03 -12.17
N HIS A 196 16.90 -4.68 -11.00
CA HIS A 196 18.12 -4.75 -10.20
C HIS A 196 19.27 -5.46 -10.94
N VAL A 197 18.99 -6.60 -11.56
CA VAL A 197 19.99 -7.38 -12.32
C VAL A 197 20.47 -6.61 -13.56
N SER A 198 19.55 -6.06 -14.37
CA SER A 198 19.90 -5.32 -15.58
C SER A 198 20.77 -4.08 -15.29
N ARG A 199 20.51 -3.37 -14.18
CA ARG A 199 21.32 -2.22 -13.76
C ARG A 199 22.71 -2.60 -13.25
N LYS A 200 22.87 -3.75 -12.56
CA LYS A 200 24.19 -4.27 -12.17
C LYS A 200 25.06 -4.58 -13.41
N VAL A 201 24.47 -5.22 -14.42
CA VAL A 201 25.18 -5.54 -15.67
C VAL A 201 25.58 -4.27 -16.43
N GLY A 202 24.72 -3.25 -16.50
CA GLY A 202 25.05 -1.97 -17.15
C GLY A 202 26.17 -1.18 -16.45
N ARG A 203 26.21 -1.16 -15.11
CA ARG A 203 27.29 -0.50 -14.35
C ARG A 203 28.66 -1.18 -14.50
N LEU A 204 28.68 -2.49 -14.75
CA LEU A 204 29.92 -3.25 -15.00
C LEU A 204 30.53 -2.91 -16.38
N HIS A 205 29.70 -2.63 -17.39
CA HIS A 205 30.17 -2.30 -18.75
C HIS A 205 30.60 -0.84 -18.92
N SER A 206 30.14 0.07 -18.06
CA SER A 206 30.52 1.50 -18.09
C SER A 206 31.82 1.82 -17.33
N ARG A 207 32.50 0.81 -16.77
CA ARG A 207 33.77 0.96 -16.03
C ARG A 207 34.98 0.36 -16.75
N ALA A 208 34.86 0.07 -18.06
CA ALA A 208 35.96 -0.37 -18.91
C ALA A 208 36.49 0.78 -19.77
#